data_AF-A0A958AGV4-F1
#
_entry.id   AF-A0A958AGV4-F1
#
_cell.length_a   1.000
_cell.length_b   1.000
_cell.length_c   1.000
_cell.angle_alpha   90.00
_cell.angle_beta   90.00
_cell.angle_gamma   90.00
#
_symmetry.space_group_name_H-M   'P 1'
#
loop_
_entity.id
_entity.type
_entity.pdbx_description
1 polymer ?
#
loop_
_entity_poly.entity_id
_entity_poly.type
_entity_poly.pdbx_seq_one_letter_code
_entity_poly.pdbx_strand_id
1 'polypeptide(L)'
;MIRILYRHRSGTVVTELPLDQLNDAMRDSQARLWIDLTAPSDEESQQILTNLYRFHPLAIEDAVNESHIPKVDDYGNYLYLVFHTVGLGDERMDIHTYEIDVFLGANYLITLHETPRESIEKLWNAHSHQQGGLARGPAYLLYELIDRQIDN
;
A
#
# COMPACT_ATOMS: atom_id res chain seq x y z
N MET A 1 10.68 3.81 5.57
CA MET A 1 9.75 3.78 6.73
C MET A 1 8.63 2.81 6.42
N ILE A 2 8.40 1.84 7.31
CA ILE A 2 7.27 0.92 7.22
C ILE A 2 6.28 1.26 8.34
N ARG A 3 5.00 1.31 8.00
CA ARG A 3 3.90 1.37 8.97
C ARG A 3 2.80 0.40 8.60
N ILE A 4 2.09 -0.11 9.59
CA ILE A 4 1.13 -1.20 9.42
C ILE A 4 -0.18 -0.89 10.13
N LEU A 5 -1.25 -0.72 9.35
CA LEU A 5 -2.61 -0.60 9.83
C LEU A 5 -3.27 -1.98 9.78
N TYR A 6 -3.59 -2.50 10.95
CA TYR A 6 -4.16 -3.82 11.15
C TYR A 6 -5.58 -3.70 11.69
N ARG A 7 -6.54 -4.37 11.03
CA ARG A 7 -7.90 -4.52 11.52
C ARG A 7 -8.16 -5.99 11.85
N HIS A 8 -8.31 -6.28 13.13
CA HIS A 8 -8.67 -7.61 13.61
C HIS A 8 -10.10 -7.99 13.21
N ARG A 9 -10.42 -9.30 13.20
CA ARG A 9 -11.78 -9.80 12.93
C ARG A 9 -12.86 -9.22 13.87
N SER A 10 -12.50 -8.82 15.08
CA SER A 10 -13.43 -8.17 16.04
C SER A 10 -13.83 -6.74 15.63
N GLY A 11 -13.15 -6.15 14.64
CA GLY A 11 -13.31 -4.76 14.25
C GLY A 11 -12.36 -3.79 14.93
N THR A 12 -11.55 -4.26 15.88
CA THR A 12 -10.49 -3.45 16.49
C THR A 12 -9.43 -3.08 15.45
N VAL A 13 -9.05 -1.81 15.41
CA VAL A 13 -8.02 -1.26 14.52
C VAL A 13 -6.78 -0.90 15.34
N VAL A 14 -5.61 -1.29 14.84
CA VAL A 14 -4.29 -0.94 15.35
C VAL A 14 -3.54 -0.25 14.22
N THR A 15 -3.07 0.99 14.42
CA THR A 15 -2.49 1.81 13.35
C THR A 15 -0.97 1.67 13.21
N GLU A 16 -0.30 1.04 14.17
CA GLU A 16 1.15 0.85 14.17
C GLU A 16 1.47 -0.55 14.69
N LEU A 17 1.08 -1.57 13.92
CA LEU A 17 1.44 -2.95 14.25
C LEU A 17 2.96 -3.13 14.03
N PRO A 18 3.71 -3.62 15.03
CA PRO A 18 5.12 -3.93 14.86
C PRO A 18 5.35 -5.00 13.77
N LEU A 19 6.43 -4.86 12.99
CA LEU A 19 6.75 -5.77 11.87
C LEU A 19 6.94 -7.23 12.32
N ASP A 20 7.46 -7.45 13.52
CA ASP A 20 7.64 -8.78 14.10
C ASP A 20 6.30 -9.49 14.41
N GLN A 21 5.22 -8.73 14.58
CA GLN A 21 3.86 -9.25 14.78
C GLN A 21 3.09 -9.48 13.47
N LEU A 22 3.63 -9.04 12.32
CA LEU A 22 2.95 -9.14 11.04
C LEU A 22 2.65 -10.60 10.65
N ASN A 23 3.58 -11.52 10.94
CA ASN A 23 3.38 -12.95 10.68
C ASN A 23 2.15 -13.51 11.41
N ASP A 24 1.94 -13.13 12.67
CA ASP A 24 0.80 -13.59 13.45
C ASP A 24 -0.50 -12.93 12.98
N ALA A 25 -0.45 -11.65 12.59
CA ALA A 25 -1.58 -10.96 11.97
C ALA A 25 -2.01 -11.62 10.65
N MET A 26 -1.06 -12.06 9.81
CA MET A 26 -1.33 -12.75 8.54
C MET A 26 -1.99 -14.13 8.71
N ARG A 27 -1.86 -14.76 9.89
CA ARG A 27 -2.53 -16.05 10.17
C ARG A 27 -4.03 -15.91 10.35
N ASP A 28 -4.52 -14.72 10.70
CA ASP A 28 -5.94 -14.44 10.73
C ASP A 28 -6.45 -14.06 9.32
N SER A 29 -7.01 -15.03 8.61
CA SER A 29 -7.60 -14.81 7.27
C SER A 29 -8.79 -13.86 7.24
N GLN A 30 -9.37 -13.51 8.40
CA GLN A 30 -10.45 -12.53 8.54
C GLN A 30 -9.94 -11.16 8.96
N ALA A 31 -8.68 -11.07 9.39
CA ALA A 31 -8.04 -9.79 9.64
C ALA A 31 -7.65 -9.13 8.32
N ARG A 32 -7.51 -7.81 8.37
CA ARG A 32 -7.16 -7.00 7.21
C ARG A 32 -5.96 -6.13 7.51
N LEU A 33 -5.11 -5.96 6.51
CA LEU A 33 -3.85 -5.26 6.64
C LEU A 33 -3.75 -4.17 5.57
N TRP A 34 -3.22 -3.03 5.96
CA TRP A 34 -2.61 -2.08 5.06
C TRP A 34 -1.16 -1.86 5.51
N ILE A 35 -0.21 -2.19 4.64
CA ILE A 35 1.22 -2.02 4.87
C ILE A 35 1.68 -0.93 3.93
N ASP A 36 2.23 0.15 4.48
CA ASP A 36 2.68 1.29 3.71
C ASP A 36 4.20 1.42 3.85
N LEU A 37 4.90 1.36 2.72
CA LEU A 37 6.35 1.41 2.61
C LEU A 37 6.73 2.72 1.91
N THR A 38 7.20 3.69 2.69
CA THR A 38 7.75 4.94 2.16
C THR A 38 9.27 4.87 2.12
N ALA A 39 9.90 4.94 0.93
CA ALA A 39 11.34 4.78 0.75
C ALA A 39 11.94 3.65 1.62
N PRO A 40 11.46 2.40 1.49
CA PRO A 40 12.06 1.30 2.22
C PRO A 40 13.48 1.02 1.73
N SER A 41 14.33 0.55 2.63
CA SER A 41 15.59 -0.07 2.25
C SER A 41 15.37 -1.37 1.47
N ASP A 42 16.37 -1.80 0.70
CA ASP A 42 16.37 -3.09 0.02
C ASP A 42 16.06 -4.25 0.97
N GLU A 43 16.59 -4.20 2.20
CA GLU A 43 16.35 -5.22 3.23
C GLU A 43 14.87 -5.26 3.66
N GLU A 44 14.26 -4.09 3.89
CA GLU A 44 12.84 -3.95 4.24
C GLU A 44 11.93 -4.46 3.10
N SER A 45 12.23 -4.07 1.85
CA SER A 45 11.52 -4.53 0.66
C SER A 45 11.64 -6.05 0.49
N GLN A 46 12.83 -6.62 0.63
CA GLN A 46 13.04 -8.07 0.56
C GLN A 46 12.32 -8.82 1.69
N GLN A 47 12.35 -8.28 2.92
CA GLN A 47 11.67 -8.89 4.04
C GLN A 47 10.16 -8.99 3.79
N ILE A 48 9.52 -7.91 3.34
CA ILE A 48 8.07 -7.89 3.16
C ILE A 48 7.68 -8.58 1.85
N LEU A 49 8.21 -8.13 0.72
CA LEU A 49 7.75 -8.53 -0.60
C LEU A 49 8.18 -9.97 -0.96
N THR A 50 9.41 -10.35 -0.61
CA THR A 50 9.96 -11.68 -0.89
C THR A 50 9.66 -12.67 0.23
N ASN A 51 10.06 -12.37 1.47
CA ASN A 51 10.08 -13.39 2.52
C ASN A 51 8.70 -13.66 3.12
N LEU A 52 7.92 -12.61 3.38
CA LEU A 52 6.60 -12.72 4.00
C LEU A 52 5.52 -13.06 2.96
N TYR A 53 5.41 -12.26 1.91
CA TYR A 53 4.33 -12.39 0.93
C TYR A 53 4.67 -13.26 -0.29
N ARG A 54 5.97 -13.46 -0.56
CA ARG A 54 6.46 -14.31 -1.68
C ARG A 54 5.87 -13.89 -3.02
N PHE A 55 5.87 -12.58 -3.28
CA PHE A 55 5.47 -12.06 -4.58
C PHE A 55 6.38 -12.55 -5.69
N HIS A 56 5.87 -12.50 -6.91
CA HIS A 56 6.62 -12.89 -8.08
C HIS A 56 7.85 -11.98 -8.24
N PRO A 57 9.05 -12.53 -8.54
CA PRO A 57 10.28 -11.75 -8.62
C PRO A 57 10.20 -10.52 -9.55
N LEU A 58 9.54 -10.64 -10.70
CA LEU A 58 9.34 -9.51 -11.62
C LEU A 58 8.54 -8.36 -11.01
N ALA A 59 7.48 -8.66 -10.24
CA ALA A 59 6.70 -7.60 -9.58
C ALA A 59 7.50 -6.91 -8.47
N ILE A 60 8.39 -7.65 -7.79
CA ILE A 60 9.30 -7.10 -6.78
C ILE A 60 10.36 -6.20 -7.46
N GLU A 61 10.94 -6.67 -8.56
CA GLU A 61 11.92 -5.91 -9.34
C GLU A 61 11.34 -4.60 -9.85
N ASP A 62 10.13 -4.63 -10.40
CA ASP A 62 9.44 -3.44 -10.91
C ASP A 62 9.13 -2.44 -9.78
N ALA A 63 8.65 -2.93 -8.63
CA ALA A 63 8.29 -2.10 -7.50
C ALA A 63 9.52 -1.46 -6.83
N VAL A 64 10.66 -2.15 -6.79
CA VAL A 64 11.89 -1.64 -6.16
C VAL A 64 12.68 -0.72 -7.10
N ASN A 65 12.65 -0.95 -8.41
CA ASN A 65 13.46 -0.20 -9.38
C ASN A 65 12.69 0.88 -10.15
N GLU A 66 11.44 1.15 -9.79
CA GLU A 66 10.49 2.07 -10.46
C GLU A 66 10.36 1.82 -11.97
N SER A 67 9.24 1.20 -12.37
CA SER A 67 8.99 0.85 -13.76
C SER A 67 8.53 2.05 -14.62
N HIS A 68 8.01 3.09 -13.99
CA HIS A 68 7.42 4.30 -14.58
C HIS A 68 6.30 4.06 -15.59
N ILE A 69 5.71 2.86 -15.62
CA ILE A 69 4.65 2.49 -16.56
C ILE A 69 3.43 2.03 -15.77
N PRO A 70 2.29 2.77 -15.84
CA PRO A 70 1.06 2.34 -15.19
C PRO A 70 0.59 1.01 -15.76
N LYS A 71 0.25 0.06 -14.88
CA LYS A 71 -0.15 -1.28 -15.27
C LYS A 71 -0.95 -1.99 -14.17
N VAL A 72 -1.57 -3.10 -14.55
CA VAL A 72 -2.18 -4.07 -13.65
C VAL A 72 -1.79 -5.46 -14.13
N ASP A 73 -1.09 -6.20 -13.28
CA ASP A 73 -0.66 -7.58 -13.52
C ASP A 73 -1.41 -8.53 -12.56
N ASP A 74 -2.03 -9.58 -13.11
CA ASP A 74 -2.77 -10.59 -12.34
C ASP A 74 -1.89 -11.84 -12.11
N TYR A 75 -1.55 -12.10 -10.84
CA TYR A 75 -0.78 -13.26 -10.40
C TYR A 75 -1.67 -14.35 -9.75
N GLY A 76 -2.99 -14.25 -9.91
CA GLY A 76 -4.01 -15.19 -9.42
C GLY A 76 -4.37 -14.99 -7.95
N ASN A 77 -3.36 -14.97 -7.05
CA ASN A 77 -3.59 -14.79 -5.61
C ASN A 77 -3.56 -13.31 -5.17
N TYR A 78 -3.04 -12.44 -6.02
CA TYR A 78 -2.95 -11.00 -5.79
C TYR A 78 -2.85 -10.27 -7.13
N LEU A 79 -3.17 -8.98 -7.10
CA LEU A 79 -2.94 -8.04 -8.20
C LEU A 79 -1.72 -7.19 -7.84
N TYR A 80 -0.85 -6.95 -8.82
CA TYR A 80 0.17 -5.92 -8.75
C TYR A 80 -0.28 -4.75 -9.64
N LEU A 81 -0.29 -3.53 -9.10
CA LEU A 81 -0.72 -2.33 -9.81
C LEU A 81 0.35 -1.26 -9.67
N VAL A 82 0.56 -0.53 -10.75
CA VAL A 82 1.37 0.68 -10.79
C VAL A 82 0.49 1.81 -11.26
N PHE A 83 0.42 2.91 -10.51
CA PHE A 83 -0.23 4.12 -10.95
C PHE A 83 0.54 5.36 -10.53
N HIS A 84 0.27 6.46 -11.23
CA HIS A 84 0.94 7.74 -10.98
C HIS A 84 0.03 8.73 -10.29
N THR A 85 0.67 9.56 -9.49
CA THR A 85 0.08 10.70 -8.79
C THR A 85 0.75 11.95 -9.32
N VAL A 86 0.05 13.08 -9.34
CA VAL A 86 0.60 14.33 -9.85
C VAL A 86 0.99 15.22 -8.67
N GLY A 87 2.16 15.84 -8.73
CA GLY A 87 2.52 16.91 -7.82
C GLY A 87 3.08 18.12 -8.56
N LEU A 88 2.98 19.27 -7.90
CA LEU A 88 3.49 20.54 -8.41
C LEU A 88 4.89 20.79 -7.85
N GLY A 89 5.81 21.16 -8.72
CA GLY A 89 7.14 21.63 -8.35
C GLY A 89 7.16 23.13 -7.99
N ASP A 90 8.36 23.66 -7.80
CA ASP A 90 8.56 25.03 -7.31
C ASP A 90 8.24 26.10 -8.36
N GLU A 91 8.32 25.75 -9.65
CA GLU A 91 8.07 26.67 -10.75
C GLU A 91 6.65 26.54 -11.34
N ARG A 92 6.18 27.62 -11.96
CA ARG A 92 4.90 27.61 -12.65
C ARG A 92 4.96 26.63 -13.83
N MET A 93 4.06 25.64 -13.83
CA MET A 93 4.01 24.52 -14.80
C MET A 93 5.06 23.43 -14.58
N ASP A 94 5.78 23.42 -13.46
CA ASP A 94 6.59 22.27 -13.07
C ASP A 94 5.66 21.19 -12.50
N ILE A 95 5.44 20.13 -13.28
CA ILE A 95 4.50 19.05 -12.96
C ILE A 95 5.28 17.75 -12.96
N HIS A 96 5.31 17.08 -11.81
CA HIS A 96 5.97 15.80 -11.61
C HIS A 96 4.92 14.70 -11.46
N THR A 97 5.26 13.51 -11.92
CA THR A 97 4.49 12.29 -11.63
C THR A 97 5.25 11.43 -10.65
N TYR A 98 4.56 10.87 -9.67
CA TYR A 98 5.13 9.98 -8.67
C TYR A 98 4.43 8.63 -8.70
N GLU A 99 5.23 7.58 -8.83
CA GLU A 99 4.81 6.18 -8.84
C GLU A 99 4.29 5.77 -7.47
N ILE A 100 3.20 5.01 -7.48
CA ILE A 100 2.74 4.21 -6.35
C ILE A 100 2.57 2.78 -6.86
N ASP A 101 3.33 1.89 -6.26
CA ASP A 101 3.23 0.46 -6.42
C ASP A 101 2.25 -0.11 -5.40
N VAL A 102 1.39 -1.00 -5.86
CA VAL A 102 0.38 -1.64 -5.02
C VAL A 102 0.34 -3.14 -5.21
N PHE A 103 0.45 -3.87 -4.10
CA PHE A 103 0.09 -5.29 -4.05
C PHE A 103 -1.24 -5.44 -3.33
N LEU A 104 -2.25 -5.92 -4.06
CA LEU A 104 -3.60 -6.12 -3.55
C LEU A 104 -3.90 -7.62 -3.44
N GLY A 105 -4.01 -8.12 -2.21
CA GLY A 105 -4.45 -9.47 -1.92
C GLY A 105 -5.88 -9.53 -1.37
N ALA A 106 -6.34 -10.75 -1.04
CA ALA A 106 -7.68 -10.97 -0.51
C ALA A 106 -7.95 -10.20 0.81
N ASN A 107 -6.93 -10.04 1.65
CA ASN A 107 -7.05 -9.42 2.97
C ASN A 107 -5.96 -8.39 3.27
N TYR A 108 -5.13 -8.01 2.30
CA TYR A 108 -4.11 -6.98 2.48
C TYR A 108 -4.05 -6.01 1.30
N LEU A 109 -3.60 -4.79 1.61
CA LEU A 109 -3.11 -3.80 0.66
C LEU A 109 -1.68 -3.47 1.06
N ILE A 110 -0.74 -3.51 0.11
CA ILE A 110 0.62 -3.02 0.33
C ILE A 110 0.83 -1.86 -0.64
N THR A 111 1.25 -0.71 -0.14
CA THR A 111 1.64 0.46 -0.92
C THR A 111 3.14 0.67 -0.79
N LEU A 112 3.81 0.95 -1.91
CA LEU A 112 5.22 1.27 -1.97
C LEU A 112 5.42 2.55 -2.79
N HIS A 113 6.19 3.50 -2.26
CA HIS A 113 6.44 4.80 -2.89
C HIS A 113 7.67 5.49 -2.29
N GLU A 114 8.38 6.28 -3.10
CA GLU A 114 9.65 6.93 -2.69
C GLU A 114 9.46 8.10 -1.71
N THR A 115 8.33 8.81 -1.78
CA THR A 115 8.12 10.02 -0.95
C THR A 115 6.73 10.04 -0.31
N PRO A 116 6.55 10.59 0.91
CA PRO A 116 5.24 10.65 1.56
C PRO A 116 4.19 11.33 0.68
N ARG A 117 3.00 10.74 0.53
CA ARG A 117 1.93 11.26 -0.35
C ARG A 117 0.74 11.75 0.47
N GLU A 118 0.24 12.95 0.17
CA GLU A 118 -0.85 13.57 0.94
C GLU A 118 -2.13 12.72 0.94
N SER A 119 -2.48 12.09 -0.18
CA SER A 119 -3.60 11.14 -0.28
C SER A 119 -3.46 9.94 0.65
N ILE A 120 -2.26 9.36 0.73
CA ILE A 120 -1.92 8.24 1.60
C ILE A 120 -2.03 8.72 3.05
N GLU A 121 -1.43 9.87 3.39
CA GLU A 121 -1.53 10.42 4.76
C GLU A 121 -2.97 10.73 5.17
N LYS A 122 -3.75 11.37 4.29
CA LYS A 122 -5.17 11.66 4.55
C LYS A 122 -5.98 10.38 4.75
N LEU A 123 -5.70 9.35 3.94
CA LEU A 123 -6.38 8.08 4.05
C LEU A 123 -5.95 7.33 5.32
N TRP A 124 -4.66 7.27 5.62
CA TRP A 124 -4.08 6.64 6.81
C TRP A 124 -4.68 7.17 8.11
N ASN A 125 -4.84 8.49 8.18
CA ASN A 125 -5.38 9.17 9.35
C ASN A 125 -6.92 9.23 9.36
N ALA A 126 -7.60 8.56 8.43
CA ALA A 126 -9.05 8.57 8.38
C ALA A 126 -9.65 7.73 9.53
N HIS A 127 -10.51 8.35 10.32
CA HIS A 127 -11.28 7.64 11.37
C HIS A 127 -12.19 6.55 10.80
N SER A 128 -12.40 6.52 9.48
CA SER A 128 -13.28 5.58 8.81
C SER A 128 -12.83 4.13 8.97
N HIS A 129 -11.55 3.79 9.22
CA HIS A 129 -11.10 2.39 9.21
C HIS A 129 -11.84 1.41 10.15
N GLN A 130 -12.59 1.90 11.14
CA GLN A 130 -13.46 1.06 11.99
C GLN A 130 -14.73 0.57 11.27
N GLN A 131 -15.36 1.41 10.43
CA GLN A 131 -16.65 1.11 9.75
C GLN A 131 -16.64 1.33 8.22
N GLY A 132 -15.75 2.19 7.71
CA GLY A 132 -15.37 2.39 6.32
C GLY A 132 -13.90 2.00 6.05
N GLY A 133 -13.30 2.51 4.97
CA GLY A 133 -11.91 2.21 4.59
C GLY A 133 -11.58 0.72 4.65
N LEU A 134 -10.60 0.36 5.48
CA LEU A 134 -10.17 -1.03 5.64
C LEU A 134 -11.29 -1.97 6.16
N ALA A 135 -12.30 -1.44 6.88
CA ALA A 135 -13.50 -2.21 7.26
C ALA A 135 -14.43 -2.57 6.09
N ARG A 136 -14.28 -1.95 4.92
CA ARG A 136 -14.94 -2.38 3.68
C ARG A 136 -14.07 -3.29 2.81
N GLY A 137 -12.77 -3.37 3.10
CA GLY A 137 -11.83 -4.34 2.53
C GLY A 137 -10.67 -3.67 1.80
N PRO A 138 -9.58 -4.43 1.52
CA PRO A 138 -8.40 -3.88 0.85
C PRO A 138 -8.68 -3.25 -0.53
N ALA A 139 -9.55 -3.87 -1.32
CA ALA A 139 -9.91 -3.34 -2.64
C ALA A 139 -10.68 -2.01 -2.54
N TYR A 140 -11.55 -1.86 -1.53
CA TYR A 140 -12.24 -0.60 -1.29
C TYR A 140 -11.28 0.47 -0.77
N LEU A 141 -10.29 0.10 0.04
CA LEU A 141 -9.25 1.00 0.50
C LEU A 141 -8.40 1.51 -0.68
N LEU A 142 -8.05 0.63 -1.63
CA LEU A 142 -7.39 1.04 -2.87
C LEU A 142 -8.24 2.00 -3.70
N TYR A 143 -9.54 1.73 -3.84
CA TYR A 143 -10.47 2.68 -4.48
C TYR A 143 -10.41 4.05 -3.78
N GLU A 144 -10.52 4.08 -2.45
CA GLU A 144 -10.47 5.31 -1.66
C GLU A 144 -9.13 6.06 -1.77
N LEU A 145 -8.03 5.34 -1.99
CA LEU A 145 -6.72 5.92 -2.24
C LEU A 145 -6.69 6.59 -3.62
N ILE A 146 -7.11 5.89 -4.66
CA ILE A 146 -7.11 6.40 -6.05
C ILE A 146 -8.07 7.60 -6.17
N ASP A 147 -9.26 7.51 -5.58
CA ASP A 147 -10.28 8.57 -5.56
C ASP A 147 -9.73 9.87 -4.93
N ARG A 148 -9.05 9.75 -3.78
CA ARG A 148 -8.39 10.90 -3.12
C ARG A 148 -7.26 11.50 -3.92
N GLN A 149 -6.62 10.75 -4.82
CA GLN A 149 -5.58 11.30 -5.69
C GLN A 149 -6.15 12.18 -6.80
N ILE A 150 -7.37 11.89 -7.24
CA ILE A 150 -8.05 12.66 -8.28
C ILE A 150 -8.68 13.92 -7.68
N ASP A 151 -9.14 13.84 -6.43
CA ASP A 151 -9.77 14.95 -5.71
C ASP A 151 -8.79 15.94 -5.05
N ASN A 152 -7.48 15.63 -5.05
CA ASN A 152 -6.43 16.49 -4.49
C ASN A 152 -6.14 17.72 -5.36
#